data_AF-A0A9P7W0N5-F1
#
_entry.id   AF-A0A9P7W0N5-F1
#
_cell.length_a   1.000
_cell.length_b   1.000
_cell.length_c   1.000
_cell.angle_alpha   90.00
_cell.angle_beta   90.00
_cell.angle_gamma   90.00
#
_symmetry.space_group_name_H-M   'P 1'
#
loop_
_entity.id
_entity.type
_entity.pdbx_description
1 polymer ?
#
loop_
_entity_poly.entity_id
_entity_poly.type
_entity_poly.pdbx_seq_one_letter_code
_entity_poly.pdbx_strand_id
1 'polypeptide(L)'
;MIQVSGLAFLFLLPVLIAAQLSGSVGPLTSYSAKAAVKTCDVTDYGAVADLSTDLGTALASAFAACQSGGLVVIPQGDYALSTWVTLSGGSAWALQLDGTIYRTGTDAGNMIFIEHTSDFELFSSTSSGAVQGYGYEYHVNGSLSGPRILRLYDVSDFSVHDIALVDAPSFHFSMDTCSNGEVYNMAIRGGNSGGLDGIDVWSTNMWIHDVMVTNKDECVTVKSPAKNILVESTHCNWSGGCAIGSLGSDTDIADVIYRNIYTIESNQMMMIKSNGGSGSVSNVVFENFIGHSNAYSLDVDQYWSSISTVAGDGVSLSNMTFSNWSGTCASGTQRGPIKFACADGAPCTDMTVTDFNMWTDSGSSIYYTCRSAFGDGACLKDGSASSYAVVTETITSAPSSYSAPTLPDDLTTNFGTTASIPIPTIPTSFYPGVTPISALLGNDASSKRSIPDVVSATASASATYSLITFSTSSTLSSLSTSTPIGESFGRPRQEQGGRESSGADNHERRLSKKRHAGLDSVLL
;
A
#
# COMPACT_ATOMS: atom_id res chain seq x y z
N MET A 1 28.49 -28.47 -56.19
CA MET A 1 27.82 -27.27 -55.66
C MET A 1 26.44 -27.67 -55.17
N ILE A 2 26.30 -28.00 -53.90
CA ILE A 2 25.00 -28.14 -53.23
C ILE A 2 25.15 -27.27 -51.99
N GLN A 3 24.51 -26.10 -52.03
CA GLN A 3 24.54 -25.11 -50.96
C GLN A 3 23.44 -25.48 -49.96
N VAL A 4 23.87 -25.80 -48.74
CA VAL A 4 23.00 -25.97 -47.58
C VAL A 4 22.75 -24.57 -47.01
N SER A 5 21.54 -24.03 -47.21
CA SER A 5 21.11 -22.81 -46.52
C SER A 5 20.47 -23.20 -45.20
N GLY A 6 21.23 -23.04 -44.12
CA GLY A 6 20.73 -23.19 -42.75
C GLY A 6 19.81 -22.03 -42.39
N LEU A 7 18.57 -22.35 -42.03
CA LEU A 7 17.66 -21.45 -41.31
C LEU A 7 18.24 -21.22 -39.90
N ALA A 8 18.67 -20.00 -39.61
CA ALA A 8 18.93 -19.57 -38.25
C ALA A 8 17.59 -19.27 -37.57
N PHE A 9 17.16 -20.16 -36.67
CA PHE A 9 16.12 -19.83 -35.69
C PHE A 9 16.68 -18.77 -34.74
N LEU A 10 16.22 -17.53 -34.90
CA LEU A 10 16.42 -16.48 -33.91
C LEU A 10 15.54 -16.86 -32.70
N PHE A 11 16.14 -17.39 -31.65
CA PHE A 11 15.48 -17.47 -30.35
C PHE A 11 15.27 -16.03 -29.86
N LEU A 12 14.02 -15.58 -29.82
CA LEU A 12 13.62 -14.43 -29.00
C LEU A 12 13.98 -14.78 -27.55
N LEU A 13 15.09 -14.22 -27.07
CA LEU A 13 15.40 -14.21 -25.65
C LEU A 13 14.26 -13.45 -24.94
N PRO A 14 13.59 -14.04 -23.93
CA PRO A 14 12.74 -13.24 -23.07
C PRO A 14 13.63 -12.18 -22.44
N VAL A 15 13.23 -10.91 -22.58
CA VAL A 15 13.87 -9.81 -21.86
C VAL A 15 13.79 -10.20 -20.39
N LEU A 16 14.93 -10.56 -19.80
CA LEU A 16 15.06 -10.74 -18.36
C LEU A 16 14.75 -9.39 -17.73
N ILE A 17 13.51 -9.21 -17.29
CA ILE A 17 13.16 -8.15 -16.36
C ILE A 17 13.84 -8.56 -15.07
N ALA A 18 14.99 -7.93 -14.82
CA ALA A 18 15.77 -8.09 -13.61
C ALA A 18 14.86 -7.82 -12.41
N ALA A 19 15.09 -8.57 -11.33
CA ALA A 19 14.36 -8.48 -10.06
C ALA A 19 13.94 -7.02 -9.73
N GLN A 20 12.63 -6.83 -9.61
CA GLN A 20 11.92 -5.55 -9.59
C GLN A 20 12.10 -4.75 -8.30
N LEU A 21 12.37 -5.43 -7.19
CA LEU A 21 12.86 -4.80 -5.96
C LEU A 21 14.33 -4.43 -6.16
N SER A 22 14.71 -3.22 -5.78
CA SER A 22 16.09 -2.74 -5.91
C SER A 22 16.99 -3.16 -4.75
N GLY A 23 16.43 -3.76 -3.69
CA GLY A 23 17.14 -4.26 -2.52
C GLY A 23 16.25 -5.07 -1.59
N SER A 24 16.70 -5.27 -0.36
CA SER A 24 15.85 -5.82 0.70
C SER A 24 14.72 -4.87 1.07
N VAL A 25 13.61 -5.43 1.51
CA VAL A 25 12.49 -4.72 2.12
C VAL A 25 12.28 -5.24 3.55
N GLY A 26 11.46 -4.55 4.33
CA GLY A 26 11.13 -4.94 5.71
C GLY A 26 12.01 -4.26 6.76
N PRO A 27 11.70 -4.45 8.05
CA PRO A 27 12.46 -3.89 9.16
C PRO A 27 13.88 -4.46 9.26
N LEU A 28 14.81 -3.65 9.75
CA LEU A 28 16.21 -4.06 9.95
C LEU A 28 16.39 -4.92 11.21
N THR A 29 15.52 -4.72 12.21
CA THR A 29 15.51 -5.49 13.46
C THR A 29 14.12 -6.06 13.73
N SER A 30 14.05 -7.29 14.24
CA SER A 30 12.78 -7.96 14.51
C SER A 30 12.02 -7.30 15.67
N TYR A 31 10.69 -7.32 15.65
CA TYR A 31 9.86 -6.92 16.80
C TYR A 31 10.30 -7.57 18.13
N SER A 32 10.81 -8.81 18.10
CA SER A 32 11.31 -9.51 19.29
C SER A 32 12.62 -8.91 19.85
N ALA A 33 13.51 -8.44 18.98
CA ALA A 33 14.72 -7.71 19.39
C ALA A 33 14.34 -6.34 19.97
N LYS A 34 13.37 -5.65 19.36
CA LYS A 34 12.83 -4.37 19.84
C LYS A 34 12.16 -4.51 21.22
N ALA A 35 11.36 -5.56 21.39
CA ALA A 35 10.75 -5.90 22.69
C ALA A 35 11.79 -6.18 23.78
N ALA A 36 12.92 -6.81 23.44
CA ALA A 36 14.00 -7.08 24.38
C ALA A 36 14.71 -5.81 24.87
N VAL A 37 14.67 -4.71 24.10
CA VAL A 37 15.13 -3.39 24.54
C VAL A 37 14.12 -2.79 25.52
N LYS A 38 12.86 -2.69 25.10
CA LYS A 38 11.77 -2.16 25.92
C LYS A 38 10.41 -2.51 25.33
N THR A 39 9.46 -2.85 26.19
CA THR A 39 8.04 -2.96 25.84
C THR A 39 7.25 -1.87 26.55
N CYS A 40 6.41 -1.17 25.81
CA CYS A 40 5.50 -0.14 26.30
C CYS A 40 4.06 -0.56 25.99
N ASP A 41 3.44 -1.29 26.92
CA ASP A 41 2.01 -1.62 26.86
C ASP A 41 1.19 -0.36 27.10
N VAL A 42 0.27 -0.01 26.20
CA VAL A 42 -0.53 1.23 26.30
C VAL A 42 -1.36 1.31 27.60
N THR A 43 -1.67 0.18 28.24
CA THR A 43 -2.40 0.15 29.52
C THR A 43 -1.58 0.73 30.68
N ASP A 44 -0.25 0.61 30.64
CA ASP A 44 0.66 1.28 31.59
C ASP A 44 0.69 2.80 31.40
N TYR A 45 0.18 3.29 30.27
CA TYR A 45 0.08 4.71 29.93
C TYR A 45 -1.37 5.23 29.95
N GLY A 46 -2.28 4.48 30.58
CA GLY A 46 -3.65 4.90 30.86
C GLY A 46 -4.70 4.47 29.84
N ALA A 47 -4.36 3.63 28.86
CA ALA A 47 -5.36 3.03 27.98
C ALA A 47 -6.26 2.07 28.77
N VAL A 48 -7.55 2.04 28.42
CA VAL A 48 -8.52 1.09 28.96
C VAL A 48 -9.32 0.51 27.80
N ALA A 49 -9.45 -0.81 27.76
CA ALA A 49 -10.24 -1.54 26.76
C ALA A 49 -11.74 -1.52 27.14
N ASP A 50 -12.36 -0.34 27.11
CA ASP A 50 -13.75 -0.11 27.53
C ASP A 50 -14.61 0.58 26.47
N LEU A 51 -14.10 0.75 25.24
CA LEU A 51 -14.74 1.51 24.15
C LEU A 51 -15.13 2.96 24.51
N SER A 52 -14.57 3.53 25.58
CA SER A 52 -14.94 4.86 26.06
C SER A 52 -13.73 5.74 26.36
N THR A 53 -12.68 5.17 26.95
CA THR A 53 -11.45 5.86 27.28
C THR A 53 -10.62 6.06 26.02
N ASP A 54 -10.16 7.28 25.78
CA ASP A 54 -9.40 7.63 24.58
C ASP A 54 -8.02 6.97 24.55
N LEU A 55 -7.79 6.13 23.54
CA LEU A 55 -6.51 5.47 23.29
C LEU A 55 -5.42 6.46 22.85
N GLY A 56 -5.77 7.55 22.18
CA GLY A 56 -4.81 8.41 21.48
C GLY A 56 -3.70 8.95 22.40
N THR A 57 -4.08 9.43 23.59
CA THR A 57 -3.12 9.95 24.59
C THR A 57 -2.18 8.86 25.12
N ALA A 58 -2.71 7.67 25.41
CA ALA A 58 -1.93 6.55 25.93
C ALA A 58 -0.97 5.99 24.87
N LEU A 59 -1.44 5.86 23.62
CA LEU A 59 -0.63 5.42 22.50
C LEU A 59 0.52 6.38 22.19
N ALA A 60 0.27 7.70 22.17
CA ALA A 60 1.32 8.70 21.98
C ALA A 60 2.36 8.66 23.12
N SER A 61 1.93 8.43 24.36
CA SER A 61 2.82 8.34 25.52
C SER A 61 3.67 7.06 25.50
N ALA A 62 3.07 5.92 25.14
CA ALA A 62 3.78 4.66 24.97
C ALA A 62 4.81 4.74 23.83
N PHE A 63 4.42 5.36 22.70
CA PHE A 63 5.34 5.66 21.60
C PHE A 63 6.50 6.53 22.06
N ALA A 64 6.26 7.67 22.72
CA ALA A 64 7.34 8.53 23.21
C ALA A 64 8.34 7.78 24.12
N ALA A 65 7.86 6.78 24.86
CA ALA A 65 8.68 5.95 25.73
C ALA A 65 9.44 4.82 25.01
N CYS A 66 8.99 4.39 23.81
CA CYS A 66 9.54 3.25 23.06
C CYS A 66 10.03 3.58 21.64
N GLN A 67 9.92 4.83 21.18
CA GLN A 67 10.27 5.28 19.82
C GLN A 67 11.74 5.08 19.44
N SER A 68 12.62 4.73 20.38
CA SER A 68 14.04 4.47 20.14
C SER A 68 14.40 3.05 20.58
N GLY A 69 14.16 2.07 19.70
CA GLY A 69 14.52 0.67 19.93
C GLY A 69 13.42 -0.21 20.52
N GLY A 70 12.25 0.31 20.90
CA GLY A 70 11.25 -0.41 21.70
C GLY A 70 10.03 -0.91 20.92
N LEU A 71 9.24 -1.74 21.58
CA LEU A 71 7.95 -2.25 21.11
C LEU A 71 6.80 -1.56 21.86
N VAL A 72 5.88 -0.93 21.15
CA VAL A 72 4.58 -0.48 21.67
C VAL A 72 3.57 -1.60 21.48
N VAL A 73 2.78 -1.91 22.52
CA VAL A 73 1.76 -2.98 22.47
C VAL A 73 0.39 -2.41 22.77
N ILE A 74 -0.56 -2.65 21.88
CA ILE A 74 -2.00 -2.49 22.11
C ILE A 74 -2.54 -3.91 22.33
N PRO A 75 -2.72 -4.36 23.59
CA PRO A 75 -3.12 -5.73 23.86
C PRO A 75 -4.55 -6.00 23.41
N GLN A 76 -4.97 -7.27 23.45
CA GLN A 76 -6.32 -7.66 23.07
C GLN A 76 -7.37 -6.90 23.90
N GLY A 77 -8.36 -6.33 23.22
CA GLY A 77 -9.43 -5.54 23.80
C GLY A 77 -10.02 -4.56 22.79
N ASP A 78 -11.09 -3.87 23.19
CA ASP A 78 -11.78 -2.90 22.35
C ASP A 78 -11.51 -1.47 22.85
N TYR A 79 -10.86 -0.65 22.02
CA TYR A 79 -10.36 0.67 22.40
C TYR A 79 -11.04 1.77 21.59
N ALA A 80 -11.48 2.84 22.24
CA ALA A 80 -11.95 4.02 21.53
C ALA A 80 -10.77 4.92 21.10
N LEU A 81 -10.81 5.42 19.87
CA LEU A 81 -9.90 6.45 19.39
C LEU A 81 -10.69 7.72 19.09
N SER A 82 -10.62 8.66 20.03
CA SER A 82 -11.30 9.97 19.92
C SER A 82 -10.36 11.08 19.46
N THR A 83 -9.06 10.96 19.75
CA THR A 83 -8.02 11.86 19.27
C THR A 83 -7.05 11.13 18.33
N TRP A 84 -6.74 11.75 17.19
CA TRP A 84 -5.79 11.20 16.22
C TRP A 84 -4.36 11.22 16.75
N VAL A 85 -3.56 10.24 16.32
CA VAL A 85 -2.16 10.13 16.73
C VAL A 85 -1.23 10.40 15.57
N THR A 86 -0.19 11.20 15.84
CA THR A 86 0.97 11.37 14.95
C THR A 86 2.20 10.86 15.69
N LEU A 87 2.78 9.77 15.18
CA LEU A 87 3.93 9.06 15.73
C LEU A 87 5.13 9.36 14.83
N SER A 88 5.93 10.33 15.23
CA SER A 88 6.96 10.95 14.40
C SER A 88 8.36 10.74 14.97
N GLY A 89 9.36 10.49 14.13
CA GLY A 89 10.77 10.44 14.55
C GLY A 89 11.21 9.13 15.20
N GLY A 90 10.51 8.02 14.98
CA GLY A 90 10.86 6.72 15.54
C GLY A 90 12.05 6.07 14.83
N SER A 91 12.81 5.27 15.56
CA SER A 91 13.91 4.47 15.03
C SER A 91 13.99 3.12 15.72
N ALA A 92 14.06 2.04 14.93
CA ALA A 92 14.11 0.66 15.41
C ALA A 92 12.96 0.34 16.38
N TRP A 93 11.73 0.72 16.03
CA TRP A 93 10.57 0.52 16.89
C TRP A 93 9.46 -0.27 16.19
N ALA A 94 8.50 -0.76 16.95
CA ALA A 94 7.38 -1.52 16.41
C ALA A 94 6.08 -1.20 17.16
N LEU A 95 4.95 -1.37 16.47
CA LEU A 95 3.60 -1.29 17.02
C LEU A 95 2.91 -2.64 16.83
N GLN A 96 2.72 -3.37 17.94
CA GLN A 96 1.93 -4.59 17.99
C GLN A 96 0.48 -4.25 18.33
N LEU A 97 -0.41 -4.39 17.36
CA LEU A 97 -1.85 -4.22 17.48
C LEU A 97 -2.53 -5.59 17.62
N ASP A 98 -2.83 -6.00 18.84
CA ASP A 98 -3.61 -7.22 19.11
C ASP A 98 -5.07 -6.93 19.51
N GLY A 99 -5.37 -5.68 19.86
CA GLY A 99 -6.73 -5.20 20.09
C GLY A 99 -7.41 -4.69 18.82
N THR A 100 -8.65 -4.22 19.00
CA THR A 100 -9.41 -3.50 17.97
C THR A 100 -9.55 -2.04 18.36
N ILE A 101 -9.18 -1.15 17.45
CA ILE A 101 -9.35 0.30 17.60
C ILE A 101 -10.65 0.72 16.92
N TYR A 102 -11.54 1.39 17.64
CA TYR A 102 -12.81 1.90 17.14
C TYR A 102 -12.78 3.42 17.06
N ARG A 103 -13.09 3.98 15.88
CA ARG A 103 -13.20 5.43 15.72
C ARG A 103 -14.36 5.96 16.58
N THR A 104 -14.07 6.91 17.45
CA THR A 104 -15.08 7.76 18.10
C THR A 104 -14.87 9.25 17.79
N GLY A 105 -13.66 9.63 17.36
CA GLY A 105 -13.32 10.98 16.93
C GLY A 105 -13.95 11.35 15.59
N THR A 106 -14.08 12.65 15.32
CA THR A 106 -14.72 13.17 14.09
C THR A 106 -13.84 14.13 13.30
N ASP A 107 -12.63 14.40 13.80
CA ASP A 107 -11.71 15.35 13.18
C ASP A 107 -11.28 14.86 11.79
N ALA A 108 -10.95 15.81 10.90
CA ALA A 108 -10.33 15.47 9.63
C ALA A 108 -8.87 15.00 9.83
N GLY A 109 -8.25 14.44 8.80
CA GLY A 109 -6.85 14.03 8.82
C GLY A 109 -6.68 12.52 8.73
N ASN A 110 -5.74 11.97 9.49
CA ASN A 110 -5.43 10.54 9.54
C ASN A 110 -5.58 10.09 10.99
N MET A 111 -6.32 9.01 11.25
CA MET A 111 -6.51 8.48 12.61
C MET A 111 -5.17 8.06 13.23
N ILE A 112 -4.37 7.34 12.44
CA ILE A 112 -3.01 6.92 12.78
C ILE A 112 -2.08 7.43 11.69
N PHE A 113 -1.17 8.33 12.06
CA PHE A 113 -0.14 8.86 11.17
C PHE A 113 1.25 8.52 11.69
N ILE A 114 2.02 7.74 10.95
CA ILE A 114 3.41 7.42 11.27
C ILE A 114 4.29 8.16 10.27
N GLU A 115 5.25 8.96 10.75
CA GLU A 115 6.09 9.76 9.87
C GLU A 115 7.56 9.82 10.32
N HIS A 116 8.45 10.14 9.38
CA HIS A 116 9.87 10.39 9.63
C HIS A 116 10.52 9.30 10.48
N THR A 117 10.30 8.05 10.09
CA THR A 117 10.60 6.86 10.89
C THR A 117 11.48 5.87 10.11
N SER A 118 12.34 5.13 10.81
CA SER A 118 13.18 4.08 10.22
C SER A 118 13.15 2.79 11.03
N ASP A 119 13.35 1.64 10.38
CA ASP A 119 13.31 0.31 11.00
C ASP A 119 12.03 0.10 11.82
N PHE A 120 10.91 0.03 11.10
CA PHE A 120 9.56 0.05 11.67
C PHE A 120 8.75 -1.20 11.36
N GLU A 121 7.91 -1.64 12.29
CA GLU A 121 7.02 -2.79 12.07
C GLU A 121 5.65 -2.51 12.72
N LEU A 122 4.57 -2.57 11.93
CA LEU A 122 3.19 -2.56 12.41
C LEU A 122 2.58 -3.94 12.15
N PHE A 123 2.19 -4.64 13.21
CA PHE A 123 1.71 -6.01 13.07
C PHE A 123 0.68 -6.40 14.12
N SER A 124 0.00 -7.53 13.90
CA SER A 124 -0.71 -8.25 14.95
C SER A 124 -0.05 -9.59 15.22
N SER A 125 0.21 -9.93 16.48
CA SER A 125 0.74 -11.26 16.84
C SER A 125 -0.33 -12.36 16.71
N THR A 126 -1.60 -11.96 16.63
CA THR A 126 -2.77 -12.83 16.57
C THR A 126 -3.43 -12.89 15.19
N SER A 127 -2.91 -12.12 14.23
CA SER A 127 -3.54 -11.89 12.91
C SER A 127 -5.02 -11.46 13.03
N SER A 128 -5.36 -10.80 14.15
CA SER A 128 -6.73 -10.38 14.49
C SER A 128 -6.83 -8.91 14.89
N GLY A 129 -5.70 -8.21 14.98
CA GLY A 129 -5.67 -6.77 15.23
C GLY A 129 -6.37 -5.99 14.12
N ALA A 130 -7.17 -5.01 14.50
CA ALA A 130 -7.99 -4.29 13.54
C ALA A 130 -8.21 -2.81 13.89
N VAL A 131 -8.50 -2.02 12.86
CA VAL A 131 -9.04 -0.66 13.03
C VAL A 131 -10.40 -0.58 12.35
N GLN A 132 -11.43 -0.34 13.17
CA GLN A 132 -12.80 -0.08 12.74
C GLN A 132 -13.03 1.43 12.62
N GLY A 133 -13.06 1.93 11.39
CA GLY A 133 -13.20 3.34 11.06
C GLY A 133 -14.62 3.91 11.12
N TYR A 134 -15.66 3.07 11.17
CA TYR A 134 -17.07 3.48 11.14
C TYR A 134 -17.37 4.57 10.09
N GLY A 135 -16.86 4.37 8.88
CA GLY A 135 -17.06 5.23 7.72
C GLY A 135 -18.52 5.37 7.33
N TYR A 136 -19.34 4.33 7.53
CA TYR A 136 -20.78 4.38 7.24
C TYR A 136 -21.51 5.56 7.92
N GLU A 137 -21.02 6.05 9.07
CA GLU A 137 -21.59 7.23 9.76
C GLU A 137 -21.47 8.52 8.93
N TYR A 138 -20.43 8.61 8.09
CA TYR A 138 -20.26 9.68 7.11
C TYR A 138 -21.02 9.36 5.82
N HIS A 139 -20.89 8.12 5.33
CA HIS A 139 -21.37 7.74 4.01
C HIS A 139 -22.90 7.67 3.91
N VAL A 140 -23.62 7.42 5.02
CA VAL A 140 -25.09 7.46 5.08
C VAL A 140 -25.66 8.82 4.66
N ASN A 141 -24.86 9.89 4.78
CA ASN A 141 -25.19 11.24 4.36
C ASN A 141 -24.53 11.62 3.02
N GLY A 142 -23.92 10.67 2.32
CA GLY A 142 -23.18 10.88 1.07
C GLY A 142 -21.84 11.61 1.25
N SER A 143 -21.32 11.71 2.47
CA SER A 143 -20.03 12.36 2.73
C SER A 143 -18.88 11.37 2.68
N LEU A 144 -17.79 11.75 2.00
CA LEU A 144 -16.51 11.01 1.94
C LEU A 144 -15.38 11.83 2.59
N SER A 145 -15.73 12.87 3.36
CA SER A 145 -14.77 13.84 3.90
C SER A 145 -14.30 13.53 5.32
N GLY A 146 -14.48 12.29 5.78
CA GLY A 146 -14.00 11.87 7.09
C GLY A 146 -12.49 11.62 7.11
N PRO A 147 -11.93 11.19 8.25
CA PRO A 147 -10.50 10.89 8.34
C PRO A 147 -10.14 9.63 7.52
N ARG A 148 -8.86 9.54 7.18
CA ARG A 148 -8.22 8.31 6.67
C ARG A 148 -7.82 7.46 7.87
N ILE A 149 -7.71 6.15 7.71
CA ILE A 149 -7.30 5.27 8.83
C ILE A 149 -5.79 5.37 9.06
N LEU A 150 -4.98 4.94 8.10
CA LEU A 150 -3.54 4.80 8.25
C LEU A 150 -2.79 5.59 7.17
N ARG A 151 -1.81 6.39 7.58
CA ARG A 151 -0.84 7.00 6.67
C ARG A 151 0.58 6.76 7.18
N LEU A 152 1.46 6.35 6.27
CA LEU A 152 2.90 6.37 6.46
C LEU A 152 3.47 7.50 5.58
N TYR A 153 4.37 8.31 6.13
CA TYR A 153 5.08 9.36 5.39
C TYR A 153 6.57 9.38 5.71
N ASP A 154 7.43 9.28 4.70
CA ASP A 154 8.89 9.25 4.92
C ASP A 154 9.29 8.17 5.95
N VAL A 155 8.82 6.95 5.68
CA VAL A 155 9.13 5.76 6.47
C VAL A 155 10.05 4.84 5.67
N SER A 156 11.13 4.36 6.29
CA SER A 156 12.14 3.52 5.66
C SER A 156 12.33 2.20 6.41
N ASP A 157 12.65 1.14 5.67
CA ASP A 157 12.95 -0.20 6.18
C ASP A 157 11.83 -0.67 7.12
N PHE A 158 10.68 -1.03 6.53
CA PHE A 158 9.49 -1.29 7.34
C PHE A 158 8.62 -2.42 6.83
N SER A 159 7.77 -2.93 7.72
CA SER A 159 6.66 -3.80 7.33
C SER A 159 5.33 -3.40 7.99
N VAL A 160 4.23 -3.66 7.29
CA VAL A 160 2.85 -3.56 7.80
C VAL A 160 2.11 -4.84 7.45
N HIS A 161 1.71 -5.63 8.45
CA HIS A 161 1.12 -6.94 8.17
C HIS A 161 0.21 -7.49 9.27
N ASP A 162 -0.50 -8.56 8.95
CA ASP A 162 -1.33 -9.32 9.90
C ASP A 162 -2.44 -8.47 10.58
N ILE A 163 -2.90 -7.40 9.94
CA ILE A 163 -3.96 -6.51 10.47
C ILE A 163 -5.11 -6.32 9.48
N ALA A 164 -6.27 -5.94 10.00
CA ALA A 164 -7.43 -5.55 9.20
C ALA A 164 -7.74 -4.04 9.32
N LEU A 165 -8.03 -3.39 8.18
CA LEU A 165 -8.49 -2.00 8.14
C LEU A 165 -9.92 -1.98 7.60
N VAL A 166 -10.86 -1.45 8.38
CA VAL A 166 -12.29 -1.67 8.14
C VAL A 166 -13.05 -0.36 8.14
N ASP A 167 -13.84 -0.15 7.09
CA ASP A 167 -14.81 0.94 6.97
C ASP A 167 -14.16 2.31 7.19
N ALA A 168 -13.14 2.64 6.41
CA ALA A 168 -12.56 3.97 6.47
C ALA A 168 -13.59 5.03 6.07
N PRO A 169 -13.67 6.17 6.80
CA PRO A 169 -14.46 7.31 6.36
C PRO A 169 -13.99 7.91 5.02
N SER A 170 -12.69 7.79 4.72
CA SER A 170 -12.05 8.08 3.44
C SER A 170 -11.11 6.92 3.07
N PHE A 171 -9.79 7.15 2.94
CA PHE A 171 -8.81 6.12 2.56
C PHE A 171 -8.43 5.20 3.71
N HIS A 172 -8.15 3.94 3.41
CA HIS A 172 -7.73 2.96 4.41
C HIS A 172 -6.23 3.08 4.70
N PHE A 173 -5.38 3.00 3.68
CA PHE A 173 -3.93 3.02 3.84
C PHE A 173 -3.23 3.78 2.71
N SER A 174 -2.43 4.80 3.06
CA SER A 174 -1.54 5.49 2.11
C SER A 174 -0.08 5.43 2.55
N MET A 175 0.81 5.17 1.60
CA MET A 175 2.28 5.19 1.77
C MET A 175 2.88 6.31 0.92
N ASP A 176 3.28 7.37 1.61
CA ASP A 176 3.81 8.60 1.04
C ASP A 176 5.32 8.65 1.17
N THR A 177 6.05 8.68 0.04
CA THR A 177 7.49 8.90 0.02
C THR A 177 8.25 7.91 0.94
N CYS A 178 7.78 6.66 0.98
CA CYS A 178 8.38 5.61 1.80
C CYS A 178 9.43 4.82 1.01
N SER A 179 10.24 4.01 1.72
CA SER A 179 11.21 3.14 1.07
C SER A 179 11.47 1.81 1.79
N ASN A 180 11.88 0.79 1.02
CA ASN A 180 12.24 -0.55 1.53
C ASN A 180 11.12 -1.19 2.36
N GLY A 181 9.87 -1.07 1.89
CA GLY A 181 8.69 -1.50 2.64
C GLY A 181 8.10 -2.82 2.15
N GLU A 182 7.61 -3.63 3.09
CA GLU A 182 6.88 -4.87 2.84
C GLU A 182 5.47 -4.80 3.45
N VAL A 183 4.42 -5.03 2.66
CA VAL A 183 3.03 -4.97 3.13
C VAL A 183 2.33 -6.28 2.77
N TYR A 184 1.86 -7.02 3.78
CA TYR A 184 1.29 -8.34 3.51
C TYR A 184 0.32 -8.87 4.56
N ASN A 185 -0.39 -9.95 4.22
CA ASN A 185 -1.37 -10.57 5.11
C ASN A 185 -2.36 -9.54 5.65
N MET A 186 -2.98 -8.77 4.77
CA MET A 186 -3.95 -7.73 5.15
C MET A 186 -5.33 -8.01 4.57
N ALA A 187 -6.35 -7.65 5.36
CA ALA A 187 -7.73 -7.58 4.89
C ALA A 187 -8.26 -6.16 5.04
N ILE A 188 -8.53 -5.51 3.91
CA ILE A 188 -9.13 -4.18 3.85
C ILE A 188 -10.57 -4.32 3.38
N ARG A 189 -11.52 -3.74 4.14
CA ARG A 189 -12.95 -3.84 3.82
C ARG A 189 -13.66 -2.53 4.10
N GLY A 190 -13.96 -1.79 3.05
CA GLY A 190 -14.69 -0.53 3.07
C GLY A 190 -16.07 -0.59 2.41
N GLY A 191 -16.74 0.57 2.38
CA GLY A 191 -18.03 0.74 1.74
C GLY A 191 -18.00 0.68 0.22
N ASN A 192 -19.16 0.49 -0.40
CA ASN A 192 -19.33 0.39 -1.85
C ASN A 192 -19.48 1.78 -2.51
N SER A 193 -18.46 2.63 -2.39
CA SER A 193 -18.38 3.95 -3.04
C SER A 193 -16.96 4.26 -3.48
N GLY A 194 -16.81 5.13 -4.49
CA GLY A 194 -15.54 5.79 -4.79
C GLY A 194 -15.08 6.67 -3.62
N GLY A 195 -13.79 7.02 -3.58
CA GLY A 195 -13.11 7.78 -2.52
C GLY A 195 -12.81 6.99 -1.25
N LEU A 196 -12.93 5.66 -1.30
CA LEU A 196 -12.72 4.71 -0.19
C LEU A 196 -11.53 3.78 -0.47
N ASP A 197 -10.46 4.38 -0.94
CA ASP A 197 -9.24 3.77 -1.47
C ASP A 197 -8.66 2.75 -0.48
N GLY A 198 -8.21 1.61 -0.99
CA GLY A 198 -7.61 0.53 -0.22
C GLY A 198 -6.17 0.88 0.15
N ILE A 199 -5.25 0.63 -0.79
CA ILE A 199 -3.84 0.98 -0.66
C ILE A 199 -3.44 1.93 -1.78
N ASP A 200 -2.96 3.12 -1.42
CA ASP A 200 -2.23 4.02 -2.31
C ASP A 200 -0.75 4.07 -1.97
N VAL A 201 0.12 4.01 -2.99
CA VAL A 201 1.57 4.01 -2.80
C VAL A 201 2.29 4.90 -3.83
N TRP A 202 3.08 5.86 -3.36
CA TRP A 202 4.08 6.60 -4.16
C TRP A 202 5.39 6.58 -3.39
N SER A 203 6.24 5.62 -3.72
CA SER A 203 7.35 5.19 -2.87
C SER A 203 8.38 4.44 -3.71
N THR A 204 9.51 4.08 -3.10
CA THR A 204 10.59 3.35 -3.79
C THR A 204 10.90 2.03 -3.12
N ASN A 205 11.13 0.96 -3.89
CA ASN A 205 11.48 -0.36 -3.37
C ASN A 205 10.41 -0.91 -2.41
N MET A 206 9.23 -1.18 -2.95
CA MET A 206 8.04 -1.60 -2.20
C MET A 206 7.56 -2.97 -2.65
N TRP A 207 7.33 -3.87 -1.70
CA TRP A 207 6.71 -5.17 -1.94
C TRP A 207 5.35 -5.23 -1.25
N ILE A 208 4.28 -5.39 -2.02
CA ILE A 208 2.92 -5.48 -1.51
C ILE A 208 2.36 -6.82 -1.98
N HIS A 209 2.05 -7.72 -1.06
CA HIS A 209 1.56 -9.04 -1.44
C HIS A 209 0.56 -9.64 -0.46
N ASP A 210 -0.24 -10.60 -0.90
CA ASP A 210 -1.18 -11.30 -0.02
C ASP A 210 -2.14 -10.32 0.70
N VAL A 211 -2.75 -9.44 -0.09
CA VAL A 211 -3.72 -8.42 0.37
C VAL A 211 -5.07 -8.66 -0.27
N MET A 212 -6.13 -8.63 0.54
CA MET A 212 -7.51 -8.59 0.06
C MET A 212 -8.10 -7.20 0.29
N VAL A 213 -8.72 -6.62 -0.75
CA VAL A 213 -9.40 -5.33 -0.69
C VAL A 213 -10.84 -5.47 -1.18
N THR A 214 -11.79 -5.00 -0.38
CA THR A 214 -13.18 -4.77 -0.76
C THR A 214 -13.52 -3.30 -0.56
N ASN A 215 -14.02 -2.62 -1.60
CA ASN A 215 -14.42 -1.21 -1.59
C ASN A 215 -15.11 -0.86 -2.93
N LYS A 216 -15.11 0.40 -3.37
CA LYS A 216 -15.46 0.73 -4.78
C LYS A 216 -14.55 1.79 -5.41
N ASP A 217 -13.33 1.87 -4.89
CA ASP A 217 -12.22 2.68 -5.43
C ASP A 217 -10.93 1.84 -5.47
N GLU A 218 -9.77 2.47 -5.46
CA GLU A 218 -8.44 1.85 -5.55
C GLU A 218 -8.33 0.54 -4.74
N CYS A 219 -7.90 -0.54 -5.39
CA CYS A 219 -7.50 -1.78 -4.71
C CYS A 219 -6.09 -1.60 -4.13
N VAL A 220 -5.07 -1.80 -4.97
CA VAL A 220 -3.67 -1.40 -4.71
C VAL A 220 -3.23 -0.53 -5.88
N THR A 221 -3.00 0.75 -5.65
CA THR A 221 -2.75 1.74 -6.70
C THR A 221 -1.43 2.46 -6.52
N VAL A 222 -0.61 2.44 -7.57
CA VAL A 222 0.65 3.20 -7.62
C VAL A 222 0.37 4.64 -8.08
N LYS A 223 0.82 5.62 -7.31
CA LYS A 223 0.81 7.06 -7.62
C LYS A 223 2.24 7.52 -7.97
N SER A 224 2.37 8.77 -8.40
CA SER A 224 3.67 9.36 -8.81
C SER A 224 4.24 10.26 -7.69
N PRO A 225 5.56 10.30 -7.49
CA PRO A 225 6.59 9.49 -8.13
C PRO A 225 6.71 8.09 -7.48
N ALA A 226 7.13 7.09 -8.26
CA ALA A 226 7.31 5.74 -7.74
C ALA A 226 8.36 4.95 -8.53
N LYS A 227 9.11 4.09 -7.83
CA LYS A 227 10.10 3.25 -8.50
C LYS A 227 10.29 1.90 -7.81
N ASN A 228 10.52 0.83 -8.57
CA ASN A 228 10.83 -0.49 -8.01
C ASN A 228 9.70 -1.00 -7.10
N ILE A 229 8.49 -1.11 -7.65
CA ILE A 229 7.32 -1.61 -6.91
C ILE A 229 6.91 -2.97 -7.43
N LEU A 230 6.73 -3.92 -6.51
CA LEU A 230 6.18 -5.24 -6.76
C LEU A 230 4.86 -5.40 -6.02
N VAL A 231 3.78 -5.58 -6.77
CA VAL A 231 2.46 -5.95 -6.24
C VAL A 231 2.14 -7.37 -6.69
N GLU A 232 1.91 -8.30 -5.77
CA GLU A 232 1.54 -9.67 -6.15
C GLU A 232 0.53 -10.36 -5.24
N SER A 233 -0.14 -11.42 -5.74
CA SER A 233 -1.11 -12.19 -4.94
C SER A 233 -2.15 -11.27 -4.28
N THR A 234 -2.84 -10.47 -5.08
CA THR A 234 -3.82 -9.49 -4.59
C THR A 234 -5.24 -9.91 -4.97
N HIS A 235 -6.14 -9.90 -3.99
CA HIS A 235 -7.56 -10.20 -4.17
C HIS A 235 -8.39 -8.91 -4.08
N CYS A 236 -8.73 -8.34 -5.24
CA CYS A 236 -9.67 -7.23 -5.34
C CYS A 236 -11.10 -7.79 -5.35
N ASN A 237 -11.65 -8.03 -4.16
CA ASN A 237 -12.91 -8.71 -3.92
C ASN A 237 -14.06 -7.69 -3.86
N TRP A 238 -14.66 -7.37 -5.01
CA TRP A 238 -15.61 -6.26 -5.16
C TRP A 238 -14.95 -4.93 -4.79
N SER A 239 -14.15 -4.39 -5.71
CA SER A 239 -13.35 -3.17 -5.53
C SER A 239 -13.57 -2.18 -6.69
N GLY A 240 -12.86 -1.06 -6.72
CA GLY A 240 -12.58 -0.37 -7.97
C GLY A 240 -11.61 -1.18 -8.83
N GLY A 241 -10.64 -1.87 -8.22
CA GLY A 241 -9.58 -2.60 -8.91
C GLY A 241 -8.23 -1.88 -8.80
N CYS A 242 -7.16 -2.54 -9.24
CA CYS A 242 -5.83 -1.93 -9.20
C CYS A 242 -5.71 -0.82 -10.27
N ALA A 243 -4.81 0.13 -10.03
CA ALA A 243 -4.53 1.19 -10.99
C ALA A 243 -3.10 1.74 -10.90
N ILE A 244 -2.75 2.56 -11.89
CA ILE A 244 -1.66 3.53 -11.85
C ILE A 244 -2.26 4.93 -12.09
N GLY A 245 -1.99 5.87 -11.20
CA GLY A 245 -2.44 7.27 -11.28
C GLY A 245 -3.59 7.61 -10.32
N SER A 246 -4.24 8.77 -10.46
CA SER A 246 -4.16 9.70 -11.58
C SER A 246 -2.77 10.28 -11.81
N LEU A 247 -2.35 10.36 -13.07
CA LEU A 247 -1.08 10.93 -13.46
C LEU A 247 -1.26 12.37 -13.96
N GLY A 248 -0.28 13.22 -13.72
CA GLY A 248 -0.33 14.66 -13.97
C GLY A 248 0.97 15.19 -14.57
N SER A 249 1.34 16.41 -14.17
CA SER A 249 2.63 17.00 -14.55
C SER A 249 3.79 16.26 -13.91
N ASP A 250 4.91 16.20 -14.61
CA ASP A 250 6.20 15.71 -14.10
C ASP A 250 6.10 14.29 -13.49
N THR A 251 5.23 13.45 -14.09
CA THR A 251 5.06 12.06 -13.69
C THR A 251 6.41 11.32 -13.82
N ASP A 252 6.78 10.56 -12.80
CA ASP A 252 8.02 9.78 -12.79
C ASP A 252 7.75 8.43 -12.12
N ILE A 253 7.32 7.47 -12.94
CA ILE A 253 7.08 6.10 -12.49
C ILE A 253 7.91 5.13 -13.35
N ALA A 254 8.69 4.27 -12.71
CA ALA A 254 9.46 3.26 -13.41
C ALA A 254 9.58 1.94 -12.64
N ASP A 255 9.78 0.84 -13.37
CA ASP A 255 10.11 -0.47 -12.80
C ASP A 255 9.02 -0.99 -11.84
N VAL A 256 7.82 -1.19 -12.38
CA VAL A 256 6.63 -1.64 -11.62
C VAL A 256 6.15 -2.99 -12.14
N ILE A 257 5.87 -3.93 -11.24
CA ILE A 257 5.28 -5.22 -11.58
C ILE A 257 4.00 -5.42 -10.77
N TYR A 258 2.92 -5.76 -11.46
CA TYR A 258 1.74 -6.37 -10.88
C TYR A 258 1.64 -7.81 -11.39
N ARG A 259 1.54 -8.78 -10.49
CA ARG A 259 1.41 -10.19 -10.88
C ARG A 259 0.49 -11.01 -10.00
N ASN A 260 -0.18 -12.01 -10.55
CA ASN A 260 -1.11 -12.85 -9.79
C ASN A 260 -2.21 -12.00 -9.13
N ILE A 261 -2.91 -11.21 -9.94
CA ILE A 261 -3.98 -10.32 -9.48
C ILE A 261 -5.33 -10.95 -9.81
N TYR A 262 -6.14 -11.17 -8.78
CA TYR A 262 -7.49 -11.71 -8.90
C TYR A 262 -8.51 -10.61 -8.59
N THR A 263 -9.48 -10.41 -9.49
CA THR A 263 -10.41 -9.28 -9.38
C THR A 263 -11.82 -9.67 -9.77
N ILE A 264 -12.79 -9.41 -8.89
CA ILE A 264 -14.20 -9.72 -9.18
C ILE A 264 -15.11 -8.52 -8.93
N GLU A 265 -16.19 -8.42 -9.69
CA GLU A 265 -17.26 -7.41 -9.53
C GLU A 265 -16.71 -5.97 -9.35
N SER A 266 -15.59 -5.68 -10.01
CA SER A 266 -14.83 -4.45 -9.85
C SER A 266 -15.00 -3.50 -11.03
N ASN A 267 -14.53 -2.26 -10.89
CA ASN A 267 -14.60 -1.29 -11.99
C ASN A 267 -13.63 -1.69 -13.12
N GLN A 268 -12.44 -2.18 -12.79
CA GLN A 268 -11.45 -2.69 -13.74
C GLN A 268 -10.62 -3.83 -13.13
N MET A 269 -9.86 -4.54 -13.96
CA MET A 269 -8.75 -5.38 -13.48
C MET A 269 -7.47 -4.53 -13.30
N MET A 270 -7.16 -3.67 -14.28
CA MET A 270 -6.11 -2.65 -14.19
C MET A 270 -6.52 -1.41 -14.98
N MET A 271 -6.30 -0.22 -14.40
CA MET A 271 -6.46 1.04 -15.10
C MET A 271 -5.19 1.89 -15.00
N ILE A 272 -4.76 2.49 -16.10
CA ILE A 272 -3.73 3.54 -16.10
C ILE A 272 -4.44 4.83 -16.50
N LYS A 273 -4.50 5.81 -15.59
CA LYS A 273 -5.38 7.00 -15.75
C LYS A 273 -4.62 8.32 -15.77
N SER A 274 -4.82 9.12 -16.80
CA SER A 274 -4.35 10.51 -16.90
C SER A 274 -5.30 11.35 -17.76
N ASN A 275 -5.10 12.68 -17.79
CA ASN A 275 -5.83 13.58 -18.68
C ASN A 275 -4.94 14.79 -18.98
N GLY A 276 -4.18 14.72 -20.08
CA GLY A 276 -3.03 15.60 -20.31
C GLY A 276 -1.84 15.24 -19.42
N GLY A 277 -1.11 16.24 -18.93
CA GLY A 277 0.08 16.05 -18.10
C GLY A 277 1.40 15.90 -18.87
N SER A 278 2.47 15.55 -18.14
CA SER A 278 3.83 15.40 -18.66
C SER A 278 4.62 14.37 -17.82
N GLY A 279 5.86 14.08 -18.22
CA GLY A 279 6.67 13.04 -17.59
C GLY A 279 6.41 11.65 -18.19
N SER A 280 6.74 10.59 -17.46
CA SER A 280 6.72 9.22 -17.98
C SER A 280 6.32 8.15 -16.96
N VAL A 281 5.68 7.10 -17.49
CA VAL A 281 5.59 5.78 -16.87
C VAL A 281 6.31 4.78 -17.78
N SER A 282 7.27 4.04 -17.25
CA SER A 282 8.08 3.11 -18.04
C SER A 282 8.43 1.81 -17.33
N ASN A 283 8.75 0.77 -18.09
CA ASN A 283 9.18 -0.55 -17.58
C ASN A 283 8.14 -1.15 -16.63
N VAL A 284 6.94 -1.41 -17.16
CA VAL A 284 5.82 -1.93 -16.36
C VAL A 284 5.39 -3.32 -16.84
N VAL A 285 5.13 -4.23 -15.91
CA VAL A 285 4.63 -5.58 -16.21
C VAL A 285 3.32 -5.82 -15.48
N PHE A 286 2.35 -6.33 -16.22
CA PHE A 286 1.07 -6.80 -15.71
C PHE A 286 0.86 -8.25 -16.16
N GLU A 287 1.19 -9.22 -15.29
CA GLU A 287 1.13 -10.64 -15.63
C GLU A 287 0.18 -11.45 -14.74
N ASN A 288 -0.41 -12.51 -15.28
CA ASN A 288 -1.24 -13.46 -14.53
C ASN A 288 -2.44 -12.79 -13.85
N PHE A 289 -3.30 -12.16 -14.64
CA PHE A 289 -4.54 -11.58 -14.12
C PHE A 289 -5.72 -12.50 -14.36
N ILE A 290 -6.59 -12.63 -13.35
CA ILE A 290 -7.88 -13.31 -13.46
C ILE A 290 -8.98 -12.33 -13.08
N GLY A 291 -9.98 -12.18 -13.95
CA GLY A 291 -11.10 -11.28 -13.74
C GLY A 291 -12.46 -11.96 -13.93
N HIS A 292 -13.46 -11.64 -13.12
CA HIS A 292 -14.85 -12.07 -13.36
C HIS A 292 -15.83 -10.92 -13.15
N SER A 293 -16.77 -10.76 -14.10
CA SER A 293 -17.85 -9.75 -14.03
C SER A 293 -17.40 -8.30 -13.83
N ASN A 294 -16.14 -7.98 -14.13
CA ASN A 294 -15.63 -6.61 -14.00
C ASN A 294 -16.22 -5.71 -15.09
N ALA A 295 -16.35 -4.40 -14.81
CA ALA A 295 -16.87 -3.46 -15.80
C ALA A 295 -15.87 -3.24 -16.95
N TYR A 296 -14.59 -3.05 -16.65
CA TYR A 296 -13.46 -3.10 -17.58
C TYR A 296 -12.52 -4.24 -17.20
N SER A 297 -11.65 -4.63 -18.13
CA SER A 297 -10.50 -5.49 -17.83
C SER A 297 -9.23 -4.64 -17.85
N LEU A 298 -8.56 -4.51 -18.99
CA LEU A 298 -7.46 -3.57 -19.20
C LEU A 298 -8.00 -2.23 -19.71
N ASP A 299 -7.78 -1.16 -18.94
CA ASP A 299 -8.20 0.21 -19.30
C ASP A 299 -7.04 1.21 -19.19
N VAL A 300 -6.34 1.47 -20.30
CA VAL A 300 -5.41 2.61 -20.39
C VAL A 300 -6.20 3.81 -20.89
N ASP A 301 -6.42 4.80 -20.02
CA ASP A 301 -7.24 5.98 -20.33
C ASP A 301 -6.51 7.29 -20.02
N GLN A 302 -5.92 7.89 -21.05
CA GLN A 302 -5.27 9.20 -20.97
C GLN A 302 -6.21 10.39 -21.27
N TYR A 303 -7.52 10.12 -21.32
CA TYR A 303 -8.59 11.11 -21.39
C TYR A 303 -9.57 10.93 -20.24
N TRP A 304 -9.07 10.51 -19.07
CA TRP A 304 -9.90 10.10 -17.95
C TRP A 304 -10.76 11.28 -17.47
N SER A 305 -12.07 11.17 -17.70
CA SER A 305 -13.00 12.30 -17.56
C SER A 305 -13.28 12.70 -16.12
N SER A 306 -12.89 11.87 -15.15
CA SER A 306 -13.12 12.12 -13.71
C SER A 306 -12.07 13.05 -13.10
N ILE A 307 -11.05 13.47 -13.86
CA ILE A 307 -10.12 14.53 -13.47
C ILE A 307 -10.17 15.68 -14.46
N SER A 308 -9.81 16.86 -13.95
CA SER A 308 -9.57 18.02 -14.80
C SER A 308 -8.36 17.79 -15.69
N THR A 309 -8.38 18.31 -16.91
CA THR A 309 -7.23 18.25 -17.81
C THR A 309 -6.05 19.01 -17.21
N VAL A 310 -4.91 18.33 -17.11
CA VAL A 310 -3.63 18.88 -16.71
C VAL A 310 -2.88 19.36 -17.95
N ALA A 311 -2.25 20.54 -17.89
CA ALA A 311 -1.53 21.09 -19.03
C ALA A 311 -0.35 20.18 -19.44
N GLY A 312 -0.22 19.95 -20.74
CA GLY A 312 0.83 19.11 -21.34
C GLY A 312 0.25 18.20 -22.43
N ASP A 313 1.14 17.62 -23.23
CA ASP A 313 0.75 16.79 -24.39
C ASP A 313 0.23 15.39 -24.00
N GLY A 314 0.40 15.01 -22.72
CA GLY A 314 0.11 13.69 -22.19
C GLY A 314 1.33 13.11 -21.47
N VAL A 315 1.09 12.23 -20.50
CA VAL A 315 2.14 11.43 -19.88
C VAL A 315 2.67 10.39 -20.87
N SER A 316 3.98 10.27 -21.03
CA SER A 316 4.57 9.25 -21.90
C SER A 316 4.46 7.87 -21.26
N LEU A 317 3.71 6.96 -21.88
CA LEU A 317 3.62 5.56 -21.46
C LEU A 317 4.46 4.69 -22.39
N SER A 318 5.45 3.97 -21.85
CA SER A 318 6.38 3.19 -22.68
C SER A 318 6.83 1.88 -22.02
N ASN A 319 7.21 0.90 -22.83
CA ASN A 319 7.75 -0.39 -22.39
C ASN A 319 6.85 -1.07 -21.34
N MET A 320 5.64 -1.43 -21.75
CA MET A 320 4.66 -2.07 -20.87
C MET A 320 4.22 -3.42 -21.43
N THR A 321 4.25 -4.45 -20.58
CA THR A 321 3.84 -5.81 -20.94
C THR A 321 2.56 -6.18 -20.21
N PHE A 322 1.59 -6.71 -20.97
CA PHE A 322 0.33 -7.25 -20.48
C PHE A 322 0.25 -8.70 -20.94
N SER A 323 0.41 -9.65 -20.01
CA SER A 323 0.58 -11.07 -20.37
C SER A 323 -0.23 -12.02 -19.49
N ASN A 324 -0.83 -13.04 -20.10
CA ASN A 324 -1.58 -14.09 -19.40
C ASN A 324 -2.75 -13.54 -18.57
N TRP A 325 -3.75 -13.00 -19.26
CA TRP A 325 -4.99 -12.51 -18.66
C TRP A 325 -6.14 -13.44 -19.01
N SER A 326 -7.01 -13.76 -18.05
CA SER A 326 -8.13 -14.68 -18.27
C SER A 326 -9.37 -14.37 -17.45
N GLY A 327 -10.52 -14.91 -17.88
CA GLY A 327 -11.80 -14.77 -17.21
C GLY A 327 -12.83 -13.97 -18.04
N THR A 328 -13.72 -13.25 -17.35
CA THR A 328 -14.85 -12.55 -17.97
C THR A 328 -14.98 -11.08 -17.57
N CYS A 329 -15.65 -10.32 -18.43
CA CYS A 329 -16.12 -8.95 -18.18
C CYS A 329 -17.65 -8.88 -18.34
N ALA A 330 -18.31 -7.98 -17.60
CA ALA A 330 -19.76 -7.90 -17.56
C ALA A 330 -20.40 -7.62 -18.94
N SER A 331 -19.80 -6.74 -19.76
CA SER A 331 -20.28 -6.44 -21.11
C SER A 331 -19.16 -6.01 -22.05
N GLY A 332 -18.63 -6.97 -22.82
CA GLY A 332 -17.49 -6.75 -23.69
C GLY A 332 -17.75 -5.88 -24.94
N THR A 333 -19.00 -5.50 -25.23
CA THR A 333 -19.31 -4.53 -26.30
C THR A 333 -19.57 -3.12 -25.79
N GLN A 334 -19.97 -2.96 -24.53
CA GLN A 334 -20.07 -1.65 -23.89
C GLN A 334 -18.71 -1.18 -23.37
N ARG A 335 -17.96 -2.12 -22.78
CA ARG A 335 -16.65 -1.91 -22.17
C ARG A 335 -15.77 -3.09 -22.54
N GLY A 336 -15.10 -2.95 -23.68
CA GLY A 336 -14.21 -3.97 -24.21
C GLY A 336 -13.10 -4.34 -23.23
N PRO A 337 -12.68 -5.62 -23.16
CA PRO A 337 -11.67 -6.04 -22.20
C PRO A 337 -10.26 -5.55 -22.54
N ILE A 338 -10.04 -5.01 -23.75
CA ILE A 338 -8.84 -4.22 -24.08
C ILE A 338 -9.28 -2.82 -24.50
N LYS A 339 -8.82 -1.82 -23.76
CA LYS A 339 -8.93 -0.41 -24.12
C LYS A 339 -7.58 0.28 -23.94
N PHE A 340 -7.05 0.80 -25.05
CA PHE A 340 -5.96 1.76 -25.08
C PHE A 340 -6.47 3.09 -25.65
N ALA A 341 -6.64 4.09 -24.79
CA ALA A 341 -6.98 5.45 -25.15
C ALA A 341 -5.80 6.38 -24.83
N CYS A 342 -4.69 6.18 -25.54
CA CYS A 342 -3.47 6.95 -25.32
C CYS A 342 -3.59 8.38 -25.86
N ALA A 343 -2.84 9.30 -25.23
CA ALA A 343 -2.83 10.71 -25.59
C ALA A 343 -2.27 10.90 -27.00
N ASP A 344 -2.92 11.73 -27.81
CA ASP A 344 -2.47 11.95 -29.19
C ASP A 344 -1.16 12.77 -29.22
N GLY A 345 -0.94 13.63 -28.23
CA GLY A 345 0.30 14.38 -28.05
C GLY A 345 1.44 13.56 -27.42
N ALA A 346 1.14 12.43 -26.79
CA ALA A 346 2.12 11.51 -26.23
C ALA A 346 1.70 10.04 -26.48
N PRO A 347 1.77 9.55 -27.74
CA PRO A 347 1.36 8.18 -28.06
C PRO A 347 2.10 7.13 -27.23
N CYS A 348 1.38 6.08 -26.81
CA CYS A 348 1.95 4.94 -26.10
C CYS A 348 2.90 4.17 -27.03
N THR A 349 4.06 3.75 -26.52
CA THR A 349 5.09 3.03 -27.30
C THR A 349 5.57 1.78 -26.59
N ASP A 350 6.12 0.82 -27.34
CA ASP A 350 6.66 -0.44 -26.81
C ASP A 350 5.66 -1.18 -25.90
N MET A 351 4.40 -1.21 -26.32
CA MET A 351 3.33 -1.97 -25.65
C MET A 351 3.38 -3.43 -26.13
N THR A 352 3.22 -4.39 -25.23
CA THR A 352 3.17 -5.81 -25.60
C THR A 352 1.96 -6.45 -24.95
N VAL A 353 1.06 -7.00 -25.77
CA VAL A 353 -0.13 -7.74 -25.30
C VAL A 353 -0.04 -9.18 -25.78
N THR A 354 0.08 -10.12 -24.84
CA THR A 354 0.22 -11.56 -25.14
C THR A 354 -0.71 -12.38 -24.25
N ASP A 355 -1.23 -13.49 -24.76
CA ASP A 355 -2.10 -14.42 -24.01
C ASP A 355 -3.25 -13.74 -23.25
N PHE A 356 -3.96 -12.84 -23.94
CA PHE A 356 -5.08 -12.09 -23.39
C PHE A 356 -6.42 -12.77 -23.71
N ASN A 357 -6.85 -13.66 -22.83
CA ASN A 357 -7.97 -14.58 -23.02
C ASN A 357 -9.19 -14.16 -22.19
N MET A 358 -9.83 -13.04 -22.53
CA MET A 358 -11.05 -12.59 -21.86
C MET A 358 -12.31 -12.87 -22.69
N TRP A 359 -13.44 -13.06 -22.02
CA TRP A 359 -14.76 -13.14 -22.68
C TRP A 359 -15.83 -12.30 -21.96
N THR A 360 -17.04 -12.26 -22.51
CA THR A 360 -18.16 -11.46 -22.00
C THR A 360 -19.20 -12.33 -21.31
N ASP A 361 -19.75 -11.86 -20.20
CA ASP A 361 -20.89 -12.51 -19.51
C ASP A 361 -22.21 -12.26 -20.26
N SER A 362 -22.28 -11.18 -21.04
CA SER A 362 -23.45 -10.79 -21.81
C SER A 362 -23.13 -10.60 -23.30
N GLY A 363 -24.01 -11.10 -24.17
CA GLY A 363 -23.84 -11.05 -25.62
C GLY A 363 -22.92 -12.15 -26.16
N SER A 364 -22.45 -11.97 -27.41
CA SER A 364 -21.67 -12.99 -28.13
C SER A 364 -20.46 -12.42 -28.86
N SER A 365 -19.97 -11.26 -28.43
CA SER A 365 -18.81 -10.60 -29.01
C SER A 365 -18.18 -9.64 -28.01
N ILE A 366 -16.90 -9.34 -28.18
CA ILE A 366 -16.16 -8.34 -27.41
C ILE A 366 -15.44 -7.37 -28.35
N TYR A 367 -15.09 -6.19 -27.83
CA TYR A 367 -14.30 -5.20 -28.56
C TYR A 367 -12.91 -5.05 -27.96
N TYR A 368 -11.91 -4.94 -28.83
CA TYR A 368 -10.63 -4.32 -28.50
C TYR A 368 -10.60 -2.94 -29.12
N THR A 369 -10.26 -1.93 -28.34
CA THR A 369 -10.18 -0.55 -28.81
C THR A 369 -8.82 0.04 -28.54
N CYS A 370 -8.21 0.65 -29.57
CA CYS A 370 -6.89 1.25 -29.46
C CYS A 370 -6.89 2.63 -30.14
N ARG A 371 -6.25 3.61 -29.51
CA ARG A 371 -6.01 4.97 -30.01
C ARG A 371 -4.57 5.34 -29.65
N SER A 372 -3.81 5.81 -30.64
CA SER A 372 -2.45 6.32 -30.45
C SER A 372 -1.55 5.38 -29.62
N ALA A 373 -1.68 4.07 -29.81
CA ALA A 373 -0.93 3.04 -29.08
C ALA A 373 -0.15 2.12 -30.03
N PHE A 374 1.14 1.97 -29.76
CA PHE A 374 2.09 1.27 -30.61
C PHE A 374 2.77 0.13 -29.88
N GLY A 375 2.93 -1.00 -30.57
CA GLY A 375 3.39 -2.22 -29.95
C GLY A 375 2.96 -3.48 -30.70
N ASP A 376 3.05 -4.62 -30.03
CA ASP A 376 2.69 -5.93 -30.56
C ASP A 376 1.50 -6.54 -29.81
N GLY A 377 0.56 -7.12 -30.56
CA GLY A 377 -0.64 -7.80 -30.04
C GLY A 377 -1.94 -6.97 -30.04
N ALA A 378 -3.07 -7.67 -30.09
CA ALA A 378 -4.43 -7.09 -30.15
C ALA A 378 -4.58 -6.01 -31.25
N CYS A 379 -5.20 -4.88 -30.92
CA CYS A 379 -5.44 -3.76 -31.85
C CYS A 379 -4.31 -2.72 -31.93
N LEU A 380 -3.13 -3.03 -31.36
CA LEU A 380 -1.97 -2.15 -31.40
C LEU A 380 -1.44 -2.03 -32.83
N LYS A 381 -0.85 -0.88 -33.16
CA LYS A 381 -0.18 -0.68 -34.46
C LYS A 381 1.32 -0.88 -34.35
N ASP A 382 1.89 -1.46 -35.38
CA ASP A 382 3.34 -1.46 -35.58
C ASP A 382 3.87 -0.03 -35.84
N GLY A 383 5.07 0.28 -35.33
CA GLY A 383 5.86 1.41 -35.79
C GLY A 383 5.55 2.78 -35.15
N SER A 384 5.50 3.83 -35.99
CA SER A 384 5.83 5.21 -35.61
C SER A 384 4.82 5.92 -34.71
N ALA A 385 5.31 6.68 -33.72
CA ALA A 385 4.58 7.50 -32.73
C ALA A 385 3.76 8.69 -33.30
N SER A 386 3.08 8.53 -34.43
CA SER A 386 2.10 9.51 -34.93
C SER A 386 0.72 9.14 -34.40
N SER A 387 -0.01 10.10 -33.83
CA SER A 387 -1.37 9.85 -33.31
C SER A 387 -2.29 9.20 -34.36
N TYR A 388 -3.22 8.36 -33.93
CA TYR A 388 -4.28 7.84 -34.79
C TYR A 388 -5.61 7.74 -34.05
N ALA A 389 -6.71 7.97 -34.78
CA ALA A 389 -8.06 7.86 -34.24
C ALA A 389 -8.36 6.44 -33.74
N VAL A 390 -9.31 6.31 -32.82
CA VAL A 390 -9.68 5.00 -32.27
C VAL A 390 -10.00 3.99 -33.37
N VAL A 391 -9.41 2.81 -33.27
CA VAL A 391 -9.76 1.62 -34.05
C VAL A 391 -10.44 0.63 -33.13
N THR A 392 -11.39 -0.12 -33.69
CA THR A 392 -12.14 -1.16 -32.97
C THR A 392 -12.00 -2.47 -33.70
N GLU A 393 -11.50 -3.48 -33.01
CA GLU A 393 -11.56 -4.86 -33.47
C GLU A 393 -12.71 -5.58 -32.78
N THR A 394 -13.48 -6.35 -33.55
CA THR A 394 -14.60 -7.14 -33.02
C THR A 394 -14.23 -8.61 -32.99
N ILE A 395 -14.24 -9.20 -31.81
CA ILE A 395 -13.99 -10.62 -31.61
C ILE A 395 -15.33 -11.31 -31.37
N THR A 396 -15.69 -12.27 -32.22
CA THR A 396 -17.03 -12.90 -32.26
C THR A 396 -17.05 -14.34 -31.74
N SER A 397 -15.91 -14.84 -31.24
CA SER A 397 -15.78 -16.17 -30.67
C SER A 397 -14.93 -16.13 -29.40
N ALA A 398 -15.36 -16.85 -28.37
CA ALA A 398 -14.61 -16.94 -27.11
C ALA A 398 -13.23 -17.58 -27.32
N PRO A 399 -12.14 -16.98 -26.78
CA PRO A 399 -10.83 -17.63 -26.74
C PRO A 399 -10.92 -18.96 -26.00
N SER A 400 -10.32 -20.05 -26.48
CA SER A 400 -10.50 -21.38 -25.88
C SER A 400 -10.02 -21.48 -24.41
N SER A 401 -9.12 -20.61 -24.00
CA SER A 401 -8.50 -20.56 -22.67
C SER A 401 -9.06 -19.43 -21.78
N TYR A 402 -10.24 -18.88 -22.10
CA TYR A 402 -10.79 -17.79 -21.29
C TYR A 402 -11.32 -18.21 -19.92
N SER A 403 -11.71 -19.48 -19.77
CA SER A 403 -12.24 -19.99 -18.51
C SER A 403 -11.14 -20.00 -17.45
N ALA A 404 -11.40 -19.32 -16.34
CA ALA A 404 -10.47 -19.17 -15.23
C ALA A 404 -11.11 -19.65 -13.92
N PRO A 405 -10.33 -20.14 -12.95
CA PRO A 405 -10.83 -20.49 -11.62
C PRO A 405 -11.34 -19.27 -10.86
N THR A 406 -12.16 -19.52 -9.84
CA THR A 406 -12.62 -18.52 -8.86
C THR A 406 -12.04 -18.79 -7.48
N LEU A 407 -12.16 -17.84 -6.55
CA LEU A 407 -11.84 -18.05 -5.14
C LEU A 407 -13.12 -18.37 -4.33
N PRO A 408 -13.01 -19.14 -3.23
CA PRO A 408 -14.17 -19.47 -2.39
C PRO A 408 -14.73 -18.28 -1.61
N ASP A 409 -13.90 -17.25 -1.39
CA ASP A 409 -14.24 -16.07 -0.60
C ASP A 409 -14.82 -14.91 -1.45
N ASP A 410 -15.12 -15.16 -2.72
CA ASP A 410 -15.75 -14.20 -3.62
C ASP A 410 -17.06 -13.67 -3.05
N LEU A 411 -17.16 -12.35 -2.93
CA LEU A 411 -18.38 -11.70 -2.46
C LEU A 411 -19.49 -11.82 -3.49
N THR A 412 -20.66 -12.24 -3.01
CA THR A 412 -21.91 -12.24 -3.80
C THR A 412 -22.71 -10.94 -3.62
N THR A 413 -22.38 -10.15 -2.60
CA THR A 413 -22.96 -8.83 -2.33
C THR A 413 -21.92 -7.93 -1.66
N ASN A 414 -21.92 -6.64 -2.01
CA ASN A 414 -21.11 -5.63 -1.30
C ASN A 414 -21.73 -5.24 0.05
N PHE A 415 -20.96 -4.47 0.83
CA PHE A 415 -21.34 -4.00 2.16
C PHE A 415 -22.17 -2.71 2.19
N GLY A 416 -22.49 -2.12 1.03
CA GLY A 416 -23.21 -0.86 0.94
C GLY A 416 -22.44 0.31 1.58
N THR A 417 -23.15 1.32 2.06
CA THR A 417 -22.57 2.53 2.67
C THR A 417 -23.35 3.04 3.89
N THR A 418 -24.40 2.34 4.32
CA THR A 418 -25.37 2.86 5.30
C THR A 418 -25.43 2.07 6.60
N ALA A 419 -24.57 1.07 6.76
CA ALA A 419 -24.51 0.20 7.94
C ALA A 419 -23.06 -0.14 8.27
N SER A 420 -22.80 -0.46 9.54
CA SER A 420 -21.49 -0.92 9.99
C SER A 420 -21.04 -2.15 9.21
N ILE A 421 -19.77 -2.16 8.82
CA ILE A 421 -19.14 -3.24 8.07
C ILE A 421 -18.44 -4.20 9.04
N PRO A 422 -18.67 -5.52 8.95
CA PRO A 422 -18.05 -6.48 9.86
C PRO A 422 -16.55 -6.63 9.56
N ILE A 423 -15.76 -6.72 10.63
CA ILE A 423 -14.31 -6.96 10.57
C ILE A 423 -14.05 -8.33 9.90
N PRO A 424 -13.27 -8.39 8.80
CA PRO A 424 -12.88 -9.65 8.16
C PRO A 424 -11.83 -10.41 8.97
N THR A 425 -11.76 -11.72 8.78
CA THR A 425 -10.53 -12.47 9.00
C THR A 425 -9.59 -12.26 7.80
N ILE A 426 -8.29 -12.30 8.04
CA ILE A 426 -7.30 -12.27 6.95
C ILE A 426 -7.34 -13.62 6.23
N PRO A 427 -7.56 -13.65 4.90
CA PRO A 427 -7.65 -14.90 4.16
C PRO A 427 -6.25 -15.52 4.00
N THR A 428 -6.23 -16.78 3.56
CA THR A 428 -5.00 -17.53 3.26
C THR A 428 -4.94 -17.97 1.80
N SER A 429 -5.70 -17.30 0.93
CA SER A 429 -5.72 -17.50 -0.51
C SER A 429 -6.11 -16.19 -1.18
N PHE A 430 -5.20 -15.63 -1.98
CA PHE A 430 -5.40 -14.33 -2.64
C PHE A 430 -5.42 -14.44 -4.17
N TYR A 431 -4.89 -15.54 -4.71
CA TYR A 431 -4.93 -15.86 -6.12
C TYR A 431 -5.08 -17.37 -6.31
N PRO A 432 -5.91 -17.85 -7.27
CA PRO A 432 -6.12 -19.28 -7.47
C PRO A 432 -4.84 -20.08 -7.68
N GLY A 433 -4.64 -21.13 -6.86
CA GLY A 433 -3.50 -22.03 -6.98
C GLY A 433 -2.17 -21.49 -6.43
N VAL A 434 -2.16 -20.31 -5.82
CA VAL A 434 -0.99 -19.70 -5.18
C VAL A 434 -1.21 -19.64 -3.68
N THR A 435 -0.24 -20.13 -2.90
CA THR A 435 -0.24 -20.02 -1.44
C THR A 435 0.38 -18.70 -1.01
N PRO A 436 -0.08 -18.10 0.11
CA PRO A 436 0.56 -16.91 0.67
C PRO A 436 2.06 -17.11 0.88
N ILE A 437 2.83 -16.06 0.65
CA ILE A 437 4.29 -16.06 0.79
C ILE A 437 4.68 -16.26 2.26
N SER A 438 3.97 -15.57 3.15
CA SER A 438 4.18 -15.61 4.61
C SER A 438 2.94 -16.16 5.31
N ALA A 439 3.14 -17.10 6.24
CA ALA A 439 2.06 -17.59 7.09
C ALA A 439 1.55 -16.48 8.02
N LEU A 440 0.26 -16.51 8.35
CA LEU A 440 -0.32 -15.64 9.38
C LEU A 440 0.38 -15.86 10.73
N LEU A 441 0.79 -14.76 11.40
CA LEU A 441 1.47 -14.83 12.70
C LEU A 441 0.62 -15.49 13.79
N GLY A 442 -0.70 -15.30 13.77
CA GLY A 442 -1.64 -15.92 14.71
C GLY A 442 -1.71 -17.45 14.60
N ASN A 443 -1.23 -18.03 13.49
CA ASN A 443 -1.16 -19.48 13.33
C ASN A 443 0.11 -20.09 13.93
N ASP A 444 1.11 -19.28 14.32
CA ASP A 444 2.39 -19.77 14.80
C ASP A 444 2.29 -20.18 16.28
N ALA A 445 2.57 -21.45 16.60
CA ALA A 445 2.36 -22.00 17.93
C ALA A 445 3.26 -21.38 19.03
N SER A 446 4.29 -20.61 18.64
CA SER A 446 5.18 -19.87 19.54
C SER A 446 4.59 -18.57 20.09
N SER A 447 3.58 -17.98 19.46
CA SER A 447 2.91 -16.75 19.95
C SER A 447 1.92 -17.02 21.10
N LYS A 448 1.56 -18.29 21.33
CA LYS A 448 0.66 -18.73 22.42
C LYS A 448 1.31 -18.78 23.81
N ARG A 449 2.49 -18.18 24.03
CA ARG A 449 3.02 -18.05 25.40
C ARG A 449 2.28 -16.93 26.13
N SER A 450 1.32 -17.36 26.94
CA SER A 450 0.70 -16.57 28.01
C SER A 450 1.77 -15.75 28.77
N ILE A 451 1.55 -14.44 28.84
CA ILE A 451 2.18 -13.57 29.84
C ILE A 451 1.91 -14.23 31.21
N PRO A 452 2.93 -14.47 32.06
CA PRO A 452 2.68 -15.09 33.35
C PRO A 452 1.82 -14.14 34.19
N ASP A 453 0.67 -14.64 34.65
CA ASP A 453 -0.18 -13.97 35.64
C ASP A 453 0.66 -13.48 36.82
N VAL A 454 0.77 -12.16 36.98
CA VAL A 454 1.28 -11.57 38.22
C VAL A 454 0.17 -11.70 39.26
N VAL A 455 0.11 -12.87 39.90
CA VAL A 455 -0.72 -13.08 41.08
C VAL A 455 -0.19 -12.21 42.21
N SER A 456 -0.97 -11.19 42.58
CA SER A 456 -0.77 -10.39 43.78
C SER A 456 -0.84 -11.31 45.02
N ALA A 457 0.32 -11.66 45.56
CA ALA A 457 0.43 -12.35 46.83
C ALA A 457 0.92 -11.36 47.90
N THR A 458 -0.02 -10.85 48.69
CA THR A 458 0.26 -10.23 49.98
C THR A 458 0.75 -11.31 50.94
N ALA A 459 2.04 -11.29 51.29
CA ALA A 459 2.59 -12.12 52.34
C ALA A 459 3.47 -11.30 53.30
N SER A 460 2.97 -11.16 54.52
CA SER A 460 3.66 -10.67 55.70
C SER A 460 4.81 -11.61 56.09
N ALA A 461 6.04 -11.11 56.11
CA ALA A 461 7.22 -11.86 56.50
C ALA A 461 7.54 -11.68 57.99
N SER A 462 7.46 -12.77 58.75
CA SER A 462 8.15 -12.94 60.04
C SER A 462 9.53 -13.54 59.77
N ALA A 463 10.58 -12.85 60.26
CA ALA A 463 11.96 -13.27 60.12
C ALA A 463 12.30 -14.44 61.05
N THR A 464 13.01 -15.45 60.54
CA THR A 464 13.82 -16.37 61.34
C THR A 464 15.18 -16.53 60.66
N TYR A 465 16.23 -16.21 61.42
CA TYR A 465 17.63 -16.36 61.01
C TYR A 465 18.07 -17.83 61.12
N SER A 466 18.89 -18.28 60.18
CA SER A 466 19.85 -19.36 60.43
C SER A 466 21.14 -19.10 59.66
N LEU A 467 22.23 -19.10 60.43
CA LEU A 467 23.62 -18.94 60.04
C LEU A 467 24.11 -20.19 59.29
N ILE A 468 24.78 -20.00 58.16
CA ILE A 468 25.76 -20.96 57.65
C ILE A 468 27.01 -20.21 57.17
N THR A 469 28.13 -20.75 57.62
CA THR A 469 29.52 -20.28 57.58
C THR A 469 30.21 -20.41 56.23
N PHE A 470 31.23 -19.56 56.05
CA PHE A 470 32.13 -19.41 54.91
C PHE A 470 32.99 -20.64 54.56
N SER A 471 33.34 -20.73 53.27
CA SER A 471 34.57 -21.36 52.78
C SER A 471 35.10 -20.56 51.59
N THR A 472 36.28 -19.97 51.75
CA THR A 472 37.02 -19.21 50.75
C THR A 472 37.92 -20.15 49.93
N SER A 473 38.04 -19.90 48.63
CA SER A 473 39.22 -20.30 47.86
C SER A 473 39.53 -19.22 46.83
N SER A 474 40.80 -18.82 46.83
CA SER A 474 41.37 -17.74 46.05
C SER A 474 42.26 -18.34 44.97
N THR A 475 42.21 -17.79 43.76
CA THR A 475 43.32 -17.88 42.80
C THR A 475 43.51 -16.53 42.13
N LEU A 476 44.72 -15.99 42.29
CA LEU A 476 45.23 -14.80 41.64
C LEU A 476 45.73 -15.14 40.22
N SER A 477 45.54 -14.22 39.28
CA SER A 477 46.51 -14.00 38.21
C SER A 477 46.60 -12.51 37.87
N SER A 478 47.81 -11.97 38.03
CA SER A 478 48.26 -10.61 37.72
C SER A 478 48.82 -10.49 36.29
N LEU A 479 48.74 -9.30 35.67
CA LEU A 479 49.71 -8.67 34.72
C LEU A 479 49.06 -7.38 34.14
N SER A 480 49.34 -6.18 34.65
CA SER A 480 50.40 -5.20 34.30
C SER A 480 50.24 -4.46 32.94
N THR A 481 49.74 -3.22 33.04
CA THR A 481 50.17 -1.95 32.42
C THR A 481 50.98 -1.90 31.11
N SER A 482 50.53 -1.05 30.18
CA SER A 482 51.36 0.03 29.59
C SER A 482 50.53 1.13 28.89
N THR A 483 50.86 2.38 29.20
CA THR A 483 50.60 3.63 28.44
C THR A 483 51.90 4.02 27.71
N PRO A 484 51.86 4.83 26.63
CA PRO A 484 52.06 6.31 26.75
C PRO A 484 51.17 7.17 25.80
N ILE A 485 50.69 8.37 26.21
CA ILE A 485 51.20 9.76 25.92
C ILE A 485 51.23 10.09 24.40
N GLY A 486 50.72 11.20 23.84
CA GLY A 486 50.12 12.45 24.33
C GLY A 486 50.06 13.51 23.18
N GLU A 487 49.48 14.68 23.50
CA GLU A 487 49.48 15.99 22.77
C GLU A 487 48.57 16.13 21.53
N SER A 488 47.55 17.00 21.41
CA SER A 488 47.26 18.42 21.73
C SER A 488 47.50 19.42 20.58
N PHE A 489 46.50 20.30 20.39
CA PHE A 489 46.47 21.65 19.79
C PHE A 489 45.63 21.88 18.52
N GLY A 490 44.75 22.89 18.62
CA GLY A 490 44.44 23.78 17.49
C GLY A 490 42.96 24.02 17.15
N ARG A 491 42.28 24.96 17.83
CA ARG A 491 41.30 25.86 17.19
C ARG A 491 42.06 27.05 16.59
N PRO A 492 41.53 27.74 15.56
CA PRO A 492 40.85 29.01 15.85
C PRO A 492 39.70 29.42 14.90
N ARG A 493 38.91 30.41 15.40
CA ARG A 493 38.10 31.45 14.72
C ARG A 493 36.89 31.02 13.87
N GLN A 494 35.63 31.40 14.20
CA GLN A 494 35.01 32.73 14.23
C GLN A 494 35.24 33.59 12.97
N GLU A 495 34.19 33.71 12.16
CA GLU A 495 33.88 34.96 11.45
C GLU A 495 32.37 35.22 11.52
N GLN A 496 32.05 36.47 11.82
CA GLN A 496 30.73 37.07 11.91
C GLN A 496 30.43 37.84 10.61
N GLY A 497 29.15 37.87 10.24
CA GLY A 497 28.49 38.89 9.42
C GLY A 497 27.04 38.41 9.24
N GLY A 498 25.98 39.04 9.79
CA GLY A 498 25.62 40.46 9.72
C GLY A 498 25.16 40.78 8.31
N ARG A 499 24.00 41.36 7.99
CA ARG A 499 22.83 41.90 8.72
C ARG A 499 21.82 42.29 7.59
N GLU A 500 20.59 42.67 7.96
CA GLU A 500 19.57 43.41 7.18
C GLU A 500 18.67 42.56 6.25
N SER A 501 17.35 42.46 6.39
CA SER A 501 16.24 43.33 6.84
C SER A 501 15.87 44.49 5.91
N SER A 502 14.88 44.26 5.05
CA SER A 502 13.84 45.21 4.59
C SER A 502 12.87 44.40 3.72
N GLY A 503 11.57 44.38 3.88
CA GLY A 503 10.68 45.45 4.32
C GLY A 503 9.62 45.61 3.23
N ALA A 504 8.38 45.23 3.58
CA ALA A 504 7.09 45.68 3.06
C ALA A 504 6.93 46.06 1.58
N ASP A 505 5.92 45.50 0.90
CA ASP A 505 4.77 46.36 0.63
C ASP A 505 3.44 45.63 0.44
N ASN A 506 2.42 46.24 1.03
CA ASN A 506 1.01 45.91 0.95
C ASN A 506 0.45 46.32 -0.42
N HIS A 507 -0.47 45.53 -0.97
CA HIS A 507 -1.61 46.14 -1.64
C HIS A 507 -2.89 45.31 -1.51
N GLU A 508 -3.78 45.81 -0.67
CA GLU A 508 -5.20 45.44 -0.65
C GLU A 508 -5.86 45.73 -2.00
N ARG A 509 -6.70 44.80 -2.47
CA ARG A 509 -7.96 45.12 -3.14
C ARG A 509 -9.03 44.11 -2.74
N ARG A 510 -9.96 44.56 -1.88
CA ARG A 510 -11.30 44.00 -1.74
C ARG A 510 -12.04 44.13 -3.07
N LEU A 511 -12.77 43.09 -3.49
CA LEU A 511 -14.23 43.12 -3.64
C LEU A 511 -14.81 41.76 -4.07
N SER A 512 -15.93 41.44 -3.41
CA SER A 512 -17.08 40.69 -3.93
C SER A 512 -17.05 39.15 -3.97
N LYS A 513 -17.58 38.59 -2.86
CA LYS A 513 -18.32 37.32 -2.74
C LYS A 513 -19.07 36.89 -4.02
N LYS A 514 -18.77 35.70 -4.52
CA LYS A 514 -19.76 34.73 -5.01
C LYS A 514 -19.36 33.35 -4.51
N ARG A 515 -20.28 32.74 -3.76
CA ARG A 515 -20.17 31.36 -3.26
C ARG A 515 -20.20 30.42 -4.45
N HIS A 516 -19.19 29.58 -4.62
CA HIS A 516 -19.28 28.25 -5.23
C HIS A 516 -18.33 27.36 -4.42
N ALA A 517 -18.85 26.24 -3.92
CA ALA A 517 -18.09 25.24 -3.19
C ALA A 517 -17.06 24.64 -4.14
N GLY A 518 -15.78 24.93 -3.90
CA GLY A 518 -14.67 24.25 -4.54
C GLY A 518 -14.44 22.92 -3.81
N LEU A 519 -14.49 21.83 -4.56
CA LEU A 519 -13.69 20.66 -4.25
C LEU A 519 -12.24 21.08 -4.46
N ASP A 520 -11.48 21.15 -3.37
CA ASP A 520 -10.04 21.26 -3.45
C ASP A 520 -9.50 19.95 -4.03
N SER A 521 -9.23 20.01 -5.33
CA SER A 521 -8.30 19.15 -6.04
C SER A 521 -6.91 19.39 -5.46
N VAL A 522 -6.57 18.64 -4.40
CA VAL A 522 -5.18 18.45 -4.02
C VAL A 522 -4.61 17.50 -5.08
N LEU A 523 -3.74 18.02 -5.95
CA LEU A 523 -2.72 17.21 -6.59
C LEU A 523 -1.91 16.57 -5.46
N LEU A 524 -2.15 15.29 -5.23
CA LEU A 524 -1.24 14.33 -4.60
C LEU A 524 -1.38 13.03 -5.40
#